data_AF-K3WGE4-F1
#
_entry.id   AF-K3WGE4-F1
#
_cell.length_a   1.000
_cell.length_b   1.000
_cell.length_c   1.000
_cell.angle_alpha   90.00
_cell.angle_beta   90.00
_cell.angle_gamma   90.00
#
_symmetry.space_group_name_H-M   'P 1'
#
loop_
_entity.id
_entity.type
_entity.pdbx_description
1 polymer ?
#
loop_
_entity_poly.entity_id
_entity_poly.type
_entity_poly.pdbx_seq_one_letter_code
_entity_poly.pdbx_strand_id
1 'polypeptide(L)'
;MVSYARRKKLLNLALIGNLVLSCALFLTTLFLLETPFVGFTAFVTAGVLIVSAFSTIVLLNKSPSAYSIGFVVGSSLLVLGLTFEGAIYWGLVAQGNESREAASIAASVLHGVIFIVQLAVTIVVVQSKEDFIDTYAAYEYIPDGGFTDRLSASNGSPINYQSAIPTADI
;
A
#
# COMPACT_ATOMS: atom_id res chain seq x y z
N MET A 1 -19.81 -2.27 -15.50
CA MET A 1 -18.37 -1.91 -15.45
C MET A 1 -18.18 -0.74 -14.49
N VAL A 2 -17.25 -0.83 -13.54
CA VAL A 2 -16.88 0.30 -12.65
C VAL A 2 -15.88 1.17 -13.40
N SER A 3 -16.12 2.48 -13.48
CA SER A 3 -15.17 3.40 -14.15
C SER A 3 -13.85 3.48 -13.39
N TYR A 4 -12.76 3.76 -14.11
CA TYR A 4 -11.41 3.94 -13.54
C TYR A 4 -11.40 4.91 -12.35
N ALA A 5 -12.04 6.07 -12.50
CA ALA A 5 -12.14 7.07 -11.43
C ALA A 5 -12.84 6.54 -10.17
N ARG A 6 -13.92 5.75 -10.34
CA ARG A 6 -14.64 5.13 -9.22
C ARG A 6 -13.79 4.04 -8.55
N ARG A 7 -13.07 3.23 -9.33
CA ARG A 7 -12.15 2.20 -8.81
C ARG A 7 -11.02 2.83 -7.98
N LYS A 8 -10.36 3.86 -8.50
CA LYS A 8 -9.30 4.59 -7.79
C LYS A 8 -9.80 5.21 -6.49
N LYS A 9 -11.01 5.81 -6.49
CA LYS A 9 -11.63 6.37 -5.29
C LYS A 9 -11.92 5.29 -4.22
N LEU A 10 -12.47 4.14 -4.64
CA LEU A 10 -12.75 3.02 -3.73
C LEU A 10 -11.46 2.41 -3.17
N LEU A 11 -10.42 2.27 -4.00
CA LEU A 11 -9.12 1.78 -3.58
C LEU A 11 -8.49 2.71 -2.54
N ASN A 12 -8.48 4.01 -2.80
CA ASN A 12 -7.99 5.00 -1.83
C ASN A 12 -8.79 5.00 -0.53
N LEU A 13 -10.11 4.84 -0.60
CA LEU A 13 -10.95 4.74 0.60
C LEU A 13 -10.60 3.49 1.42
N ALA A 14 -10.40 2.35 0.77
CA ALA A 14 -9.99 1.11 1.43
C ALA A 14 -8.60 1.24 2.07
N LEU A 15 -7.65 1.89 1.40
CA LEU A 15 -6.32 2.14 1.93
C LEU A 15 -6.32 3.10 3.13
N ILE A 16 -7.14 4.16 3.08
CA ILE A 16 -7.35 5.05 4.23
C ILE A 16 -8.00 4.27 5.38
N GLY A 17 -8.96 3.40 5.08
CA GLY A 17 -9.55 2.48 6.06
C GLY A 17 -8.48 1.62 6.73
N ASN A 18 -7.59 1.00 5.95
CA ASN A 18 -6.46 0.23 6.49
C ASN A 18 -5.52 1.07 7.35
N LEU A 19 -5.24 2.31 6.96
CA LEU A 19 -4.44 3.23 7.77
C LEU A 19 -5.10 3.50 9.13
N VAL A 20 -6.40 3.83 9.14
CA VAL A 20 -7.16 4.08 10.37
C VAL A 20 -7.21 2.84 11.26
N LEU A 21 -7.49 1.67 10.67
CA LEU A 21 -7.49 0.40 11.40
C LEU A 21 -6.11 0.07 11.99
N SER A 22 -5.03 0.35 11.25
CA SER A 22 -3.66 0.15 11.73
C SER A 22 -3.31 1.09 12.88
N CYS A 23 -3.78 2.34 12.84
CA CYS A 23 -3.67 3.27 13.97
C CYS A 23 -4.47 2.79 15.20
N ALA A 24 -5.69 2.27 15.00
CA ALA A 24 -6.48 1.70 16.09
C ALA A 24 -5.81 0.47 16.72
N LEU A 25 -5.22 -0.39 15.89
CA LEU A 25 -4.42 -1.52 16.36
C LEU A 25 -3.21 -1.05 17.15
N PHE A 26 -2.48 -0.05 16.66
CA PHE A 26 -1.33 0.53 17.36
C PHE A 26 -1.72 1.04 18.75
N LEU A 27 -2.83 1.77 18.88
CA LEU A 27 -3.35 2.18 20.19
C LEU A 27 -3.72 0.99 21.08
N THR A 28 -4.31 -0.07 20.49
CA THR A 28 -4.63 -1.30 21.22
C THR A 28 -3.36 -1.97 21.77
N THR A 29 -2.26 -1.94 21.02
CA THR A 29 -0.99 -2.53 21.46
C THR A 29 -0.37 -1.81 22.67
N LEU A 30 -0.69 -0.54 22.92
CA LEU A 30 -0.24 0.16 24.13
C LEU A 30 -0.74 -0.50 25.42
N PHE A 31 -1.91 -1.13 25.40
CA PHE A 31 -2.44 -1.90 26.52
C PHE A 31 -1.81 -3.31 26.63
N LEU A 32 -1.08 -3.75 25.60
CA LEU A 32 -0.39 -5.04 25.56
C LEU A 32 1.11 -4.92 25.92
N LEU A 33 1.63 -3.68 25.99
CA LEU A 33 3.05 -3.37 26.26
C LEU A 33 3.57 -3.83 27.63
N GLU A 34 2.68 -4.10 28.58
CA GLU A 34 3.04 -4.61 29.91
C GLU A 34 3.80 -5.94 29.86
N THR A 35 3.73 -6.70 28.75
CA THR A 35 4.63 -7.82 28.48
C THR A 35 5.83 -7.35 27.66
N PRO A 36 7.05 -7.32 28.23
CA PRO A 36 8.19 -6.60 27.64
C PRO A 36 8.61 -7.10 26.26
N PHE A 37 8.42 -8.38 25.96
CA PHE A 37 8.80 -8.95 24.66
C PHE A 37 7.62 -9.03 23.70
N VAL A 38 6.53 -9.65 24.11
CA VAL A 38 5.34 -9.88 23.25
C VAL A 38 4.64 -8.57 22.89
N GLY A 39 4.43 -7.68 23.86
CA GLY A 39 3.76 -6.41 23.64
C GLY A 39 4.55 -5.46 22.75
N PHE A 40 5.88 -5.45 22.90
CA PHE A 40 6.76 -4.66 22.05
C PHE A 40 6.74 -5.13 20.59
N THR A 41 6.78 -6.45 20.36
CA THR A 41 6.64 -7.01 19.01
C THR A 41 5.30 -6.66 18.37
N ALA A 42 4.22 -6.67 19.16
CA ALA A 42 2.89 -6.22 18.71
C ALA A 42 2.92 -4.77 18.24
N PHE A 43 3.52 -3.90 19.04
CA PHE A 43 3.63 -2.47 18.79
C PHE A 43 4.45 -2.17 17.53
N VAL A 44 5.59 -2.83 17.37
CA VAL A 44 6.41 -2.71 16.16
C VAL A 44 5.64 -3.20 14.94
N THR A 45 4.95 -4.34 15.03
CA THR A 45 4.11 -4.86 13.95
C THR A 45 3.04 -3.86 13.54
N ALA A 46 2.30 -3.28 14.49
CA ALA A 46 1.29 -2.26 14.21
C ALA A 46 1.91 -1.01 13.55
N GLY A 47 3.11 -0.59 13.97
CA GLY A 47 3.86 0.48 13.32
C GLY A 47 4.22 0.15 11.87
N VAL A 48 4.67 -1.08 11.58
CA VAL A 48 4.93 -1.54 10.20
C VAL A 48 3.67 -1.50 9.34
N LEU A 49 2.51 -1.86 9.90
CA LEU A 49 1.22 -1.79 9.18
C LEU A 49 0.84 -0.34 8.82
N ILE A 50 1.05 0.61 9.73
CA ILE A 50 0.83 2.05 9.46
C ILE A 50 1.74 2.53 8.32
N VAL A 51 3.05 2.25 8.43
CA VAL A 51 4.02 2.66 7.41
C VAL A 51 3.69 2.03 6.06
N SER A 52 3.35 0.74 6.03
CA SER A 52 2.98 0.03 4.81
C SER A 52 1.73 0.62 4.15
N ALA A 53 0.68 0.90 4.94
CA ALA A 53 -0.55 1.51 4.44
C ALA A 53 -0.27 2.92 3.87
N PHE A 54 0.50 3.74 4.59
CA PHE A 54 0.88 5.07 4.13
C PHE A 54 1.74 5.04 2.86
N SER A 55 2.78 4.21 2.82
CA SER A 55 3.63 4.03 1.64
C SER A 55 2.82 3.57 0.43
N THR A 56 1.86 2.66 0.62
CA THR A 56 0.99 2.19 -0.46
C THR A 56 0.12 3.33 -1.02
N ILE A 57 -0.47 4.17 -0.15
CA ILE A 57 -1.24 5.35 -0.57
C ILE A 57 -0.36 6.30 -1.39
N VAL A 58 0.86 6.57 -0.93
CA VAL A 58 1.78 7.49 -1.61
C VAL A 58 2.20 6.95 -2.97
N LEU A 59 2.62 5.68 -3.05
CA LEU A 59 3.10 5.06 -4.28
C LEU A 59 2.00 4.99 -5.35
N LEU A 60 0.79 4.58 -4.97
CA LEU A 60 -0.32 4.46 -5.92
C LEU A 60 -0.89 5.81 -6.41
N ASN A 61 -0.73 6.88 -5.62
CA ASN A 61 -1.28 8.19 -5.98
C ASN A 61 -0.26 9.15 -6.61
N LYS A 62 1.02 9.10 -6.22
CA LYS A 62 2.05 10.05 -6.68
C LYS A 62 2.95 9.51 -7.77
N SER A 63 3.27 8.21 -7.78
CA SER A 63 4.28 7.66 -8.70
C SER A 63 3.96 6.21 -9.09
N PRO A 64 2.85 5.98 -9.82
CA PRO A 64 2.44 4.65 -10.21
C PRO A 64 3.28 4.16 -11.40
N SER A 65 4.40 3.51 -11.08
CA SER A 65 5.25 2.81 -12.05
C SER A 65 5.09 1.30 -11.91
N ALA A 66 5.49 0.52 -12.93
CA ALA A 66 5.47 -0.95 -12.84
C ALA A 66 6.26 -1.47 -11.62
N TYR A 67 7.39 -0.81 -11.30
CA TYR A 67 8.17 -1.10 -10.10
C TYR A 67 7.38 -0.80 -8.81
N SER A 68 6.75 0.38 -8.71
CA SER A 68 5.93 0.75 -7.55
C SER A 68 4.76 -0.21 -7.34
N ILE A 69 4.08 -0.64 -8.41
CA ILE A 69 3.00 -1.61 -8.34
C ILE A 69 3.52 -2.98 -7.89
N GLY A 70 4.65 -3.44 -8.44
CA GLY A 70 5.30 -4.68 -8.01
C GLY A 70 5.69 -4.66 -6.52
N PHE A 71 6.24 -3.54 -6.05
CA PHE A 71 6.55 -3.33 -4.64
C PHE A 71 5.29 -3.35 -3.76
N VAL A 72 4.22 -2.66 -4.17
CA VAL A 72 2.95 -2.65 -3.44
C VAL A 72 2.36 -4.06 -3.35
N VAL A 73 2.33 -4.82 -4.44
CA VAL A 73 1.83 -6.21 -4.42
C VAL A 73 2.69 -7.08 -3.52
N GLY A 74 4.02 -7.03 -3.66
CA GLY A 74 4.94 -7.82 -2.84
C GLY A 74 4.83 -7.51 -1.34
N SER A 75 4.86 -6.23 -0.98
CA SER A 75 4.69 -5.78 0.41
C SER A 75 3.30 -6.10 0.95
N SER A 76 2.25 -6.07 0.12
CA SER A 76 0.89 -6.45 0.53
C SER A 76 0.79 -7.92 0.93
N LEU A 77 1.51 -8.83 0.26
CA LEU A 77 1.54 -10.25 0.65
C LEU A 77 2.17 -10.44 2.04
N LEU A 78 3.22 -9.66 2.36
CA LEU A 78 3.82 -9.67 3.69
C LEU A 78 2.86 -9.15 4.76
N VAL A 79 2.14 -8.05 4.46
CA VAL A 79 1.08 -7.54 5.35
C VAL A 79 -0.03 -8.57 5.58
N LEU A 80 -0.43 -9.29 4.53
CA LEU A 80 -1.42 -10.37 4.65
C LEU A 80 -0.93 -11.48 5.58
N GLY A 81 0.33 -11.89 5.46
CA GLY A 81 0.93 -12.86 6.37
C GLY A 81 0.90 -12.38 7.82
N LEU A 82 1.41 -11.17 8.07
CA LEU A 82 1.47 -10.58 9.42
C LEU A 82 0.09 -10.39 10.05
N THR A 83 -0.89 -9.97 9.27
CA THR A 83 -2.26 -9.73 9.77
C THR A 83 -3.01 -11.02 10.02
N PHE A 84 -2.79 -12.06 9.22
CA PHE A 84 -3.33 -13.39 9.47
C PHE A 84 -2.73 -14.02 10.72
N GLU A 85 -1.40 -14.02 10.84
CA GLU A 85 -0.70 -14.53 12.03
C GLU A 85 -1.12 -13.76 13.29
N GLY A 86 -1.15 -12.43 13.22
CA GLY A 86 -1.60 -11.58 14.32
C GLY A 86 -3.03 -11.88 14.76
N ALA A 87 -3.96 -12.11 13.82
CA ALA A 87 -5.34 -12.44 14.13
C ALA A 87 -5.44 -13.73 14.95
N ILE A 88 -4.73 -14.79 14.53
CA ILE A 88 -4.70 -16.08 15.23
C ILE A 88 -4.01 -15.94 16.59
N TYR A 89 -2.82 -15.34 16.61
CA TYR A 89 -2.00 -15.21 17.82
C TYR A 89 -2.77 -14.52 18.94
N TRP A 90 -3.34 -13.34 18.67
CA TRP A 90 -4.08 -12.60 19.68
C TRP A 90 -5.39 -13.27 20.09
N GLY A 91 -6.01 -14.04 19.17
CA GLY A 91 -7.16 -14.87 19.50
C GLY A 91 -6.82 -15.99 20.49
N LEU A 92 -5.67 -16.63 20.32
CA LEU A 92 -5.17 -17.64 21.25
C LEU A 92 -4.75 -17.03 22.60
N VAL A 93 -4.10 -15.86 22.59
CA VAL A 93 -3.72 -15.14 23.81
C VAL A 93 -4.96 -14.74 24.62
N ALA A 94 -6.04 -14.31 23.94
CA ALA A 94 -7.30 -13.96 24.61
C ALA A 94 -7.89 -15.13 25.40
N GLN A 95 -7.81 -16.35 24.88
CA GLN A 95 -8.31 -17.55 25.56
C GLN A 95 -7.48 -17.95 26.78
N GLY A 96 -6.19 -17.63 26.77
CA GLY A 96 -5.24 -18.06 27.81
C GLY A 96 -4.97 -17.04 28.91
N ASN A 97 -5.52 -15.83 28.82
CA ASN A 97 -5.18 -14.75 29.75
C ASN A 97 -6.35 -13.77 30.01
N GLU A 98 -7.11 -14.03 31.08
CA GLU A 98 -8.26 -13.23 31.52
C GLU A 98 -7.91 -11.75 31.77
N SER A 99 -6.69 -11.46 32.26
CA SER A 99 -6.29 -10.08 32.58
C SER A 99 -6.21 -9.16 31.36
N ARG A 100 -6.13 -9.73 30.15
CA ARG A 100 -5.92 -9.00 28.89
C ARG A 100 -6.81 -9.50 27.76
N GLU A 101 -7.86 -10.23 28.12
CA GLU A 101 -8.80 -10.83 27.18
C GLU A 101 -9.36 -9.77 26.23
N ALA A 102 -9.87 -8.65 26.77
CA ALA A 102 -10.48 -7.60 25.96
C ALA A 102 -9.51 -6.97 24.94
N ALA A 103 -8.29 -6.62 25.36
CA ALA A 103 -7.28 -6.03 24.46
C ALA A 103 -6.80 -7.03 23.41
N SER A 104 -6.69 -8.32 23.78
CA SER A 104 -6.29 -9.40 22.87
C SER A 104 -7.39 -9.73 21.86
N ILE A 105 -8.66 -9.76 22.28
CA ILE A 105 -9.82 -9.88 21.38
C ILE A 105 -9.84 -8.71 20.40
N ALA A 106 -9.69 -7.48 20.90
CA ALA A 106 -9.67 -6.29 20.05
C ALA A 106 -8.53 -6.35 19.02
N ALA A 107 -7.31 -6.71 19.44
CA ALA A 107 -6.17 -6.88 18.54
C ALA A 107 -6.42 -7.97 17.49
N SER A 108 -6.96 -9.12 17.90
CA SER A 108 -7.31 -10.22 17.00
C SER A 108 -8.32 -9.79 15.93
N VAL A 109 -9.41 -9.13 16.34
CA VAL A 109 -10.44 -8.64 15.43
C VAL A 109 -9.88 -7.58 14.49
N LEU A 110 -9.10 -6.62 14.98
CA LEU A 110 -8.49 -5.59 14.15
C LEU A 110 -7.55 -6.19 13.10
N HIS A 111 -6.69 -7.13 13.49
CA HIS A 111 -5.86 -7.87 12.55
C HIS A 111 -6.70 -8.60 11.49
N GLY A 112 -7.78 -9.27 11.88
CA GLY A 112 -8.69 -9.95 10.96
C GLY A 112 -9.38 -9.01 9.97
N VAL A 113 -9.83 -7.84 10.42
CA VAL A 113 -10.45 -6.85 9.52
C VAL A 113 -9.42 -6.26 8.57
N ILE A 114 -8.22 -5.90 9.05
CA ILE A 114 -7.12 -5.41 8.19
C ILE A 114 -6.76 -6.47 7.15
N PHE A 115 -6.70 -7.75 7.53
CA PHE A 115 -6.44 -8.85 6.60
C PHE A 115 -7.46 -8.88 5.46
N ILE A 116 -8.76 -8.84 5.76
CA ILE A 116 -9.82 -8.88 4.74
C ILE A 116 -9.73 -7.68 3.80
N VAL A 117 -9.55 -6.47 4.35
CA VAL A 117 -9.47 -5.25 3.55
C VAL A 117 -8.19 -5.25 2.70
N GLN A 118 -7.04 -5.63 3.27
CA GLN A 118 -5.78 -5.75 2.53
C GLN A 118 -5.88 -6.79 1.42
N LEU A 119 -6.59 -7.90 1.65
CA LEU A 119 -6.76 -8.96 0.64
C LEU A 119 -7.55 -8.42 -0.55
N ALA A 120 -8.67 -7.73 -0.27
CA ALA A 120 -9.47 -7.08 -1.29
C ALA A 120 -8.67 -6.03 -2.07
N VAL A 121 -7.92 -5.16 -1.38
CA VAL A 121 -7.01 -4.18 -2.00
C VAL A 121 -5.99 -4.87 -2.90
N THR A 122 -5.34 -5.93 -2.42
CA THR A 122 -4.32 -6.68 -3.18
C THR A 122 -4.91 -7.27 -4.45
N ILE A 123 -6.08 -7.92 -4.35
CA ILE A 123 -6.79 -8.49 -5.50
C ILE A 123 -7.11 -7.40 -6.53
N VAL A 124 -7.65 -6.25 -6.08
CA VAL A 124 -7.99 -5.13 -6.96
C VAL A 124 -6.74 -4.59 -7.65
N VAL A 125 -5.65 -4.35 -6.91
CA VAL A 125 -4.38 -3.85 -7.48
C VAL A 125 -3.82 -4.83 -8.52
N VAL A 126 -3.83 -6.14 -8.25
CA VAL A 126 -3.35 -7.15 -9.21
C VAL A 126 -4.22 -7.18 -10.47
N GLN A 127 -5.54 -7.10 -10.33
CA GLN A 127 -6.47 -7.11 -11.47
C GLN A 127 -6.43 -5.83 -12.31
N SER A 128 -6.10 -4.70 -11.70
CA SER A 128 -6.12 -3.38 -12.35
C SER A 128 -4.74 -2.74 -12.51
N LYS A 129 -3.67 -3.53 -12.37
CA LYS A 129 -2.29 -3.06 -12.49
C LYS A 129 -2.02 -2.31 -13.79
N GLU A 130 -2.58 -2.80 -14.90
CA GLU A 130 -2.42 -2.18 -16.23
C GLU A 130 -3.09 -0.80 -16.32
N ASP A 131 -4.12 -0.53 -15.49
CA ASP A 131 -4.78 0.78 -15.45
C ASP A 131 -3.97 1.82 -14.64
N PHE A 132 -3.03 1.36 -13.80
CA PHE A 132 -2.20 2.22 -12.96
C PHE A 132 -0.82 2.48 -13.54
N ILE A 133 -0.27 1.55 -14.32
CA ILE A 133 1.04 1.71 -14.92
C ILE A 133 0.97 2.81 -15.98
N ASP A 134 1.66 3.92 -15.71
CA ASP A 134 1.82 4.98 -16.70
C ASP A 134 2.77 4.50 -17.80
N THR A 135 2.20 3.89 -18.83
CA THR A 135 2.92 3.18 -19.89
C THR A 135 3.72 4.13 -20.78
N TYR A 136 3.44 5.43 -20.73
CA TYR A 136 4.14 6.46 -21.50
C TYR A 136 5.57 6.75 -21.01
N ALA A 137 5.90 6.43 -19.75
CA ALA A 137 7.25 6.65 -19.20
C ALA A 137 8.22 5.47 -19.47
N ALA A 138 7.72 4.29 -19.82
CA ALA A 138 8.57 3.11 -20.08
C ALA A 138 9.02 2.97 -21.54
N TYR A 139 8.37 3.71 -22.46
CA TYR A 139 8.76 3.81 -23.87
C TYR A 139 9.33 5.20 -24.20
N GLU A 140 9.87 5.90 -23.21
CA GLU A 140 10.67 7.11 -23.44
C GLU A 140 11.96 6.72 -24.17
N TYR A 141 11.84 6.70 -25.51
CA TYR A 141 12.88 6.82 -26.52
C TYR A 141 14.23 6.19 -26.15
N ILE A 142 14.42 4.90 -26.44
CA ILE A 142 15.77 4.42 -26.76
C ILE A 142 16.10 5.09 -28.10
N PRO A 143 17.07 6.02 -28.18
CA PRO A 143 17.50 6.48 -29.48
C PRO A 143 18.06 5.25 -30.18
N ASP A 144 17.46 4.85 -31.29
CA ASP A 144 18.10 3.98 -32.27
C ASP A 144 19.22 4.79 -32.93
N GLY A 145 20.23 5.09 -32.12
CA GLY A 145 21.41 5.86 -32.48
C GLY A 145 22.43 4.90 -33.06
N GLY A 146 22.26 4.56 -34.34
CA GLY A 146 23.43 4.29 -35.18
C GLY A 146 24.44 5.42 -34.96
N PHE A 147 25.67 5.02 -34.65
CA PHE A 147 26.86 5.87 -34.47
C PHE A 147 26.77 7.22 -35.18
N THR A 148 26.81 8.31 -34.43
CA THR A 148 27.75 9.42 -34.70
C THR A 148 27.80 10.37 -33.51
N ASP A 149 29.02 10.67 -33.10
CA ASP A 149 29.41 11.57 -32.02
C ASP A 149 28.66 12.90 -32.00
N ARG A 150 28.21 13.31 -30.81
CA ARG A 150 28.48 14.66 -30.27
C ARG A 150 28.09 14.77 -28.79
N LEU A 151 29.12 14.93 -27.96
CA LEU A 151 29.01 15.48 -26.62
C LEU A 151 28.44 16.91 -26.68
N SER A 152 27.31 17.15 -26.03
CA SER A 152 27.04 18.44 -25.39
C SER A 152 26.09 18.24 -24.22
N ALA A 153 26.64 18.31 -23.02
CA ALA A 153 25.88 18.46 -21.80
C ALA A 153 25.34 19.90 -21.72
N SER A 154 24.02 20.10 -21.79
CA SER A 154 23.38 21.25 -21.15
C SER A 154 21.87 21.05 -21.00
N ASN A 155 21.44 20.97 -19.73
CA ASN A 155 20.19 21.46 -19.16
C ASN A 155 18.85 21.19 -19.87
N GLY A 156 18.04 20.35 -19.21
CA GLY A 156 16.60 20.38 -19.37
C GLY A 156 15.94 19.13 -18.83
N SER A 157 15.71 19.06 -17.51
CA SER A 157 14.63 18.23 -16.98
C SER A 157 13.32 18.67 -17.69
N PRO A 158 12.44 17.76 -18.17
CA PRO A 158 11.21 18.17 -18.83
C PRO A 158 10.28 18.87 -17.82
N ILE A 159 10.24 20.19 -17.92
CA ILE A 159 9.22 21.06 -17.33
C ILE A 159 8.03 20.98 -18.31
N ASN A 160 6.82 20.68 -17.81
CA ASN A 160 5.53 20.59 -18.54
C ASN A 160 5.27 19.20 -19.17
N TYR A 161 4.31 18.36 -18.77
CA TYR A 161 2.91 18.61 -18.38
C TYR A 161 2.23 19.70 -19.23
N GLN A 162 2.29 19.55 -20.56
CA GLN A 162 1.41 20.29 -21.46
C GLN A 162 0.27 19.36 -21.91
N SER A 163 -0.81 19.38 -21.13
CA SER A 163 -2.13 18.96 -21.59
C SER A 163 -2.62 19.96 -22.64
N ALA A 164 -2.39 19.68 -23.92
CA ALA A 164 -3.05 20.38 -25.01
C ALA A 164 -3.69 19.33 -25.92
N ILE A 165 -5.02 19.21 -25.80
CA ILE A 165 -5.86 18.46 -26.74
C ILE A 165 -5.83 19.22 -28.07
N PRO A 166 -5.42 18.62 -29.20
CA PRO A 166 -5.62 19.26 -30.50
C PRO A 166 -7.09 19.07 -30.92
N THR A 167 -7.88 20.15 -30.93
CA THR A 167 -9.08 20.24 -31.77
C THR A 167 -8.63 20.39 -33.22
N ALA A 168 -8.94 19.40 -34.05
CA ALA A 168 -8.77 19.49 -35.49
C ALA A 168 -9.93 20.29 -36.08
N ASP A 169 -9.63 21.48 -36.61
CA ASP A 169 -10.48 22.17 -37.57
C ASP A 169 -10.15 21.62 -38.98
N ILE A 170 -11.18 21.14 -39.69
CA ILE A 170 -11.20 20.99 -41.15
C ILE A 170 -12.53 21.55 -41.66
#